data_AF-A0A9C9U2C5-F1
#
_entry.id   AF-A0A9C9U2C5-F1
#
_cell.length_a   1.000
_cell.length_b   1.000
_cell.length_c   1.000
_cell.angle_alpha   90.00
_cell.angle_beta   90.00
_cell.angle_gamma   90.00
#
_symmetry.space_group_name_H-M   'P 1'
#
loop_
_entity.id
_entity.type
_entity.pdbx_description
1 polymer ?
#
loop_
_entity_poly.entity_id
_entity_poly.type
_entity_poly.pdbx_seq_one_letter_code
_entity_poly.pdbx_strand_id
1 'polypeptide(L)'
;MAKEIYVEKFLSDDMIVAGKQLMKRLEAIMPVTGSFWLYTSEAEAWRLYVVTPRVLSDGIRKVYDTILNALETSPQHEYILPLVCVYPTDDNNHYVSLL
;
A
#
# COMPACT_ATOMS: atom_id res chain seq x y z
N MET A 1 -20.00 -1.43 10.03
CA MET A 1 -18.96 -0.80 10.87
C MET A 1 -17.64 -1.33 10.37
N ALA A 2 -16.73 -0.46 9.92
CA ALA A 2 -15.42 -0.88 9.45
C ALA A 2 -14.60 -1.40 10.64
N LYS A 3 -13.89 -2.51 10.45
CA LYS A 3 -13.02 -3.10 11.47
C LYS A 3 -11.64 -2.46 11.30
N GLU A 4 -11.25 -1.58 12.22
CA GLU A 4 -9.89 -1.02 12.25
C GLU A 4 -8.90 -2.15 12.51
N ILE A 5 -7.90 -2.29 11.64
CA ILE A 5 -6.83 -3.27 11.81
C ILE A 5 -5.76 -2.66 12.72
N TYR A 6 -5.54 -3.29 13.88
CA TYR A 6 -4.40 -2.99 14.74
C TYR A 6 -3.11 -3.50 14.09
N VAL A 7 -2.11 -2.65 14.02
CA VAL A 7 -0.78 -3.02 13.52
C VAL A 7 -0.05 -3.76 14.65
N GLU A 8 0.08 -5.08 14.51
CA GLU A 8 0.85 -5.94 15.42
C GLU A 8 2.24 -6.27 14.83
N LYS A 9 3.11 -6.95 15.60
CA LYS A 9 4.39 -7.49 15.10
C LYS A 9 4.21 -8.49 13.94
N PHE A 10 3.01 -9.02 13.75
CA PHE A 10 2.70 -10.03 12.75
C PHE A 10 1.82 -9.45 11.65
N LEU A 11 2.12 -9.81 10.41
CA LEU A 11 1.29 -9.48 9.26
C LEU A 11 0.05 -10.38 9.29
N SER A 12 -1.12 -9.81 9.55
CA SER A 12 -2.36 -10.58 9.66
C SER A 12 -2.97 -10.91 8.29
N ASP A 13 -3.78 -11.96 8.24
CA ASP A 13 -4.52 -12.33 7.02
C ASP A 13 -5.45 -11.20 6.55
N ASP A 14 -6.08 -10.47 7.49
CA ASP A 14 -6.91 -9.30 7.20
C ASP A 14 -6.10 -8.21 6.46
N MET A 15 -4.84 -7.97 6.87
CA MET A 15 -3.93 -7.03 6.17
C MET A 15 -3.60 -7.52 4.77
N ILE A 16 -3.29 -8.82 4.62
CA ILE A 16 -2.97 -9.41 3.31
C ILE A 16 -4.15 -9.29 2.36
N VAL A 17 -5.38 -9.56 2.83
CA VAL A 17 -6.61 -9.42 2.05
C VAL A 17 -6.85 -7.96 1.66
N ALA A 18 -6.77 -7.03 2.62
CA ALA A 18 -6.94 -5.60 2.37
C ALA A 18 -5.91 -5.07 1.36
N GLY A 19 -4.64 -5.47 1.50
CA GLY A 19 -3.57 -5.12 0.57
C GLY A 19 -3.85 -5.62 -0.84
N LYS A 20 -4.27 -6.89 -1.00
CA LYS A 20 -4.64 -7.45 -2.32
C LYS A 20 -5.80 -6.70 -2.96
N GLN A 21 -6.79 -6.28 -2.18
CA GLN A 21 -7.94 -5.52 -2.68
C GLN A 21 -7.53 -4.12 -3.14
N LEU A 22 -6.71 -3.42 -2.36
CA LEU A 22 -6.12 -2.14 -2.75
C LEU A 22 -5.30 -2.27 -4.04
N MET A 23 -4.41 -3.28 -4.12
CA MET A 23 -3.56 -3.47 -5.29
C MET A 23 -4.35 -3.66 -6.58
N LYS A 24 -5.43 -4.47 -6.55
CA LYS A 24 -6.31 -4.65 -7.72
C LYS A 24 -6.91 -3.33 -8.22
N ARG A 25 -7.22 -2.39 -7.34
CA ARG A 25 -7.75 -1.07 -7.71
C ARG A 25 -6.66 -0.19 -8.29
N LEU A 26 -5.49 -0.17 -7.65
CA LEU A 26 -4.35 0.61 -8.09
C LEU A 26 -3.87 0.18 -9.48
N GLU A 27 -3.74 -1.12 -9.72
CA GLU A 27 -3.36 -1.69 -11.02
C GLU A 27 -4.34 -1.32 -12.14
N ALA A 28 -5.61 -1.07 -11.82
CA ALA A 28 -6.61 -0.63 -12.81
C ALA A 28 -6.48 0.85 -13.21
N ILE A 29 -5.81 1.69 -12.41
CA ILE A 29 -5.77 3.15 -12.60
C ILE A 29 -4.36 3.71 -12.79
N MET A 30 -3.31 2.96 -12.41
CA MET A 30 -1.93 3.35 -12.58
C MET A 30 -1.01 2.14 -12.77
N PRO A 31 0.13 2.29 -13.48
CA PRO A 31 1.10 1.22 -13.61
C PRO A 31 1.69 0.90 -12.24
N VAL A 32 1.66 -0.38 -11.86
CA VAL A 32 2.33 -0.92 -10.70
C VAL A 32 3.34 -1.95 -11.20
N THR A 33 4.58 -1.84 -10.77
CA THR A 33 5.68 -2.74 -11.17
C THR A 33 5.95 -3.81 -10.12
N GLY A 34 5.51 -3.59 -8.88
CA GLY A 34 5.59 -4.57 -7.80
C GLY A 34 4.83 -4.14 -6.55
N SER A 35 4.56 -5.09 -5.67
CA SER A 35 4.09 -4.80 -4.32
C SER A 35 4.51 -5.89 -3.35
N PHE A 36 4.82 -5.50 -2.12
CA PHE A 36 5.24 -6.42 -1.07
C PHE A 36 5.00 -5.82 0.31
N TRP A 37 4.85 -6.70 1.30
CA TRP A 37 4.82 -6.29 2.70
C TRP A 37 6.23 -6.31 3.27
N LEU A 38 6.61 -5.25 3.97
CA LEU A 38 7.89 -5.15 4.66
C LEU A 38 7.65 -4.68 6.10
N TYR A 39 8.24 -5.40 7.05
CA TYR A 39 8.30 -4.96 8.44
C TYR A 39 9.43 -3.93 8.57
N THR A 40 9.08 -2.72 9.00
CA THR A 40 10.04 -1.64 9.24
C THR A 40 10.24 -1.49 10.74
N SER A 41 11.46 -1.76 11.22
CA SER A 41 11.79 -1.69 12.65
C SER A 41 11.66 -0.28 13.21
N GLU A 42 11.95 0.74 12.41
CA GLU A 42 11.84 2.16 12.79
C GLU A 42 10.39 2.57 13.13
N ALA A 43 9.42 2.00 12.43
CA ALA A 43 8.00 2.26 12.67
C ALA A 43 7.31 1.17 13.50
N GLU A 44 8.05 0.13 13.88
CA GLU A 44 7.57 -1.12 14.48
C GLU A 44 6.33 -1.71 13.78
N ALA A 45 6.24 -1.52 12.46
CA ALA A 45 5.02 -1.73 11.70
C ALA A 45 5.27 -2.40 10.34
N TRP A 46 4.31 -3.22 9.92
CA TRP A 46 4.20 -3.73 8.56
C TRP A 46 3.67 -2.65 7.62
N ARG A 47 4.37 -2.45 6.50
CA ARG A 47 3.95 -1.53 5.43
C ARG A 47 3.84 -2.27 4.10
N LEU A 48 2.79 -1.96 3.37
CA LEU A 48 2.60 -2.37 1.99
C LEU A 48 3.35 -1.40 1.09
N TYR A 49 4.45 -1.87 0.51
CA TYR A 49 5.18 -1.15 -0.51
C TYR A 49 4.44 -1.27 -1.83
N VAL A 50 4.19 -0.13 -2.47
CA VAL A 50 3.58 -0.03 -3.80
C VAL A 50 4.61 0.54 -4.74
N VAL A 51 5.17 -0.29 -5.61
CA VAL A 51 6.22 0.12 -6.56
C VAL A 51 5.56 0.60 -7.84
N THR A 52 5.83 1.86 -8.21
CA THR A 52 5.27 2.47 -9.40
C THR A 52 6.21 3.52 -9.99
N PRO A 53 6.38 3.56 -11.32
CA PRO A 53 7.17 4.61 -11.97
C PRO A 53 6.54 6.00 -11.81
N ARG A 54 5.26 6.08 -11.40
CA ARG A 54 4.54 7.33 -11.12
C ARG A 54 5.22 8.18 -10.05
N VAL A 55 5.95 7.56 -9.11
CA VAL A 55 6.67 8.31 -8.08
C VAL A 55 7.73 9.22 -8.70
N LEU A 56 8.43 8.75 -9.75
CA LEU A 56 9.44 9.54 -10.47
C LEU A 56 8.81 10.57 -11.42
N SER A 57 7.71 10.22 -12.10
CA SER A 57 7.11 11.11 -13.10
C SER A 57 6.24 12.20 -12.51
N ASP A 58 5.41 11.85 -11.52
CA ASP A 58 4.33 12.69 -11.01
C ASP A 58 4.66 13.26 -9.62
N GLY A 59 5.64 12.66 -8.94
CA GLY A 59 6.03 12.97 -7.58
C GLY A 59 5.21 12.22 -6.53
N ILE A 60 5.85 11.87 -5.42
CA ILE A 60 5.29 11.00 -4.37
C ILE A 60 3.95 11.50 -3.80
N ARG A 61 3.74 12.82 -3.70
CA ARG A 61 2.49 13.40 -3.20
C ARG A 61 1.28 13.03 -4.08
N LYS A 62 1.40 13.15 -5.41
CA LYS A 62 0.30 12.80 -6.32
C LYS A 62 -0.02 11.31 -6.29
N VAL A 63 1.00 10.47 -6.06
CA VAL A 63 0.80 9.03 -5.89
C VAL A 63 0.04 8.75 -4.59
N TYR A 64 0.37 9.42 -3.49
CA TYR A 64 -0.40 9.34 -2.25
C TYR A 64 -1.85 9.78 -2.43
N ASP A 65 -2.11 10.91 -3.12
CA ASP A 65 -3.47 11.36 -3.42
C ASP A 65 -4.24 10.29 -4.22
N THR A 66 -3.58 9.64 -5.18
CA THR A 66 -4.18 8.54 -5.97
C THR A 66 -4.52 7.33 -5.10
N ILE A 67 -3.63 6.95 -4.19
CA ILE A 67 -3.85 5.85 -3.24
C ILE A 67 -5.00 6.16 -2.29
N LEU A 68 -5.05 7.39 -1.76
CA LEU A 68 -6.11 7.84 -0.87
C LEU A 68 -7.49 7.74 -1.55
N ASN A 69 -7.59 8.24 -2.78
CA ASN A 69 -8.83 8.12 -3.58
C ASN A 69 -9.24 6.65 -3.79
N ALA A 70 -8.28 5.75 -4.04
CA ALA A 70 -8.56 4.32 -4.21
C ALA A 70 -9.02 3.62 -2.91
N LEU A 71 -8.55 4.10 -1.75
CA LEU A 71 -8.99 3.66 -0.43
C LEU A 71 -10.41 4.17 -0.12
N GLU A 72 -10.72 5.42 -0.45
CA GLU A 72 -12.04 6.02 -0.22
C GLU A 72 -13.15 5.45 -1.11
N THR A 73 -12.79 4.94 -2.29
CA THR A 73 -13.74 4.31 -3.23
C THR A 73 -14.16 2.89 -2.79
N SER A 74 -13.73 2.43 -1.60
CA SER A 74 -14.03 1.08 -1.11
C SER A 74 -15.51 0.92 -0.71
N PRO A 75 -16.19 -0.17 -1.11
CA PRO A 75 -17.53 -0.49 -0.61
C PRO A 75 -17.52 -0.70 0.91
N GLN A 76 -18.62 -0.32 1.57
CA GLN A 76 -18.80 -0.18 3.04
C GLN A 76 -18.53 -1.46 3.89
N HIS A 77 -18.19 -2.59 3.29
CA HIS A 77 -18.05 -3.91 3.93
C HIS A 77 -16.64 -4.52 3.78
N GLU A 78 -15.65 -3.72 3.40
CA GLU A 78 -14.29 -4.21 3.13
C GLU A 78 -13.30 -3.76 4.21
N TYR A 79 -12.25 -4.55 4.42
CA TYR A 79 -11.17 -4.23 5.33
C TYR A 79 -10.50 -2.93 4.88
N ILE A 80 -10.47 -1.91 5.76
CA ILE A 80 -9.87 -0.62 5.45
C ILE A 80 -8.43 -0.66 5.93
N LEU A 81 -7.48 -0.63 4.99
CA LEU A 81 -6.07 -0.47 5.30
C LEU A 81 -5.78 1.02 5.58
N PRO A 82 -5.26 1.39 6.77
CA PRO A 82 -4.87 2.77 7.03
C PRO A 82 -3.80 3.25 6.06
N LEU A 83 -3.88 4.51 5.62
CA LEU A 83 -2.90 5.07 4.68
C LEU A 83 -1.45 5.00 5.22
N VAL A 84 -1.27 5.11 6.54
CA VAL A 84 0.04 4.99 7.20
C VAL A 84 0.71 3.63 6.99
N CYS A 85 -0.08 2.60 6.66
CA CYS A 85 0.42 1.27 6.33
C CYS A 85 0.81 1.13 4.86
N VAL A 86 0.66 2.16 4.02
CA VAL A 86 0.98 2.12 2.58
C VAL A 86 2.16 3.03 2.29
N TYR A 87 3.13 2.50 1.54
CA TYR A 87 4.36 3.19 1.18
C TYR A 87 4.58 3.13 -0.35
N PRO A 88 4.20 4.19 -1.09
CA PRO A 88 4.52 4.28 -2.51
C PRO A 88 6.01 4.54 -2.71
N THR A 89 6.61 3.86 -3.67
CA THR A 89 8.01 4.04 -4.04
C THR A 89 8.22 3.83 -5.54
N ASP A 90 9.34 4.32 -6.07
CA ASP A 90 9.77 4.01 -7.42
C ASP A 90 10.64 2.74 -7.51
N ASP A 91 10.93 2.34 -8.74
CA ASP A 91 11.69 1.15 -9.10
C ASP A 91 13.16 1.17 -8.63
N ASN A 92 13.73 2.34 -8.30
CA ASN A 92 15.11 2.45 -7.81
C ASN A 92 15.23 2.29 -6.29
N ASN A 93 14.15 1.99 -5.58
CA ASN A 93 14.20 1.76 -4.15
C ASN A 93 15.07 0.53 -3.84
N HIS A 94 15.97 0.65 -2.85
CA HIS A 94 16.90 -0.42 -2.52
C HIS A 94 16.20 -1.74 -2.16
N TYR A 95 14.99 -1.71 -1.59
CA TYR A 95 14.25 -2.94 -1.26
C TYR A 95 13.70 -3.63 -2.51
N VAL A 96 13.39 -2.86 -3.55
CA VAL A 96 12.93 -3.40 -4.84
C VAL A 96 14.07 -4.13 -5.53
N SER A 97 15.31 -3.63 -5.44
CA SER A 97 16.49 -4.28 -6.04
C SER A 97 16.85 -5.65 -5.44
N LEU A 98 16.23 -6.04 -4.33
CA LEU A 98 16.45 -7.32 -3.65
C LEU A 98 15.44 -8.40 -4.07
N LEU A 99 14.44 -8.05 -4.90
CA LEU A 99 13.39 -8.93 -5.41
C LEU A 99 13.70 -9.39 -6.84
#